data_AF-A0A9D7XC17-F1
#
_entry.id   AF-A0A9D7XC17-F1
#
_cell.length_a   1.000
_cell.length_b   1.000
_cell.length_c   1.000
_cell.angle_alpha   90.00
_cell.angle_beta   90.00
_cell.angle_gamma   90.00
#
_symmetry.space_group_name_H-M   'P 1'
#
loop_
_entity.id
_entity.type
_entity.pdbx_description
1 polymer ?
#
loop_
_entity_poly.entity_id
_entity_poly.type
_entity_poly.pdbx_seq_one_letter_code
_entity_poly.pdbx_strand_id
1 'polypeptide(L)'
;ANPASPQFVGCYNDGGYIHENQCFTYHGPDADCDPVAPGNQSCAGREICLAARASAHRLDIIDVSNHAAPVRLSSLQYNSSGYTHQAWFSEDQRHILLNDEQDEQNSGHPTRTWIFDAANLNAVTVSGGNGYFDHASPAIDHNLYVRGNFVFESNYKAGLRILALSNLAQSQLTEVGYFDLFPASNSADFDGTWNNYPFFASGVIPVTHLSQGLYLLRPTNLCSSSAAPTALTASANGANRIDLAWSGSGAPGRSYSVERASGGCAGSFAPIASALATPAFSDTTASGTVNYGYRISETDASGFCYSAASTCVEASTSGSCTAAPAFAGLASAVNAGLTSCQINLGWPAATSFCGGPGSYSVYRGDTDSFVPAPGNRIAEGLLGQSFEDRTAVNGALNYYVVRASDASSGAQDSNLVRRSAMASGSVVDGNFVSGAEIGDPILDTGAAPKIDPKAAPDHAGWHVSSGRFHQGLRSFFSTSSSALCVSLVTEAITLTPAQAAQLRFWTAWDMQASFDGGIVEISTNDGLSWTRLTPAGGYPGSITNSGNTCAGLANGTPAFTGTNLSWQQKSIDLSAYAGQTVKLAWRYGSDASIDNEGWYVDDIELTHAQVAGVCSSEDIHADGFEGAVGN
;
A
#
# COMPACT_ATOMS: atom_id res chain seq x y z
N ALA A 1 -8.16 4.19 -24.86
CA ALA A 1 -6.92 3.44 -24.59
C ALA A 1 -7.24 2.21 -23.73
N ASN A 2 -6.52 1.09 -23.90
CA ASN A 2 -6.60 -0.05 -22.98
C ASN A 2 -5.46 0.10 -21.94
N PRO A 3 -5.75 0.41 -20.67
CA PRO A 3 -4.71 0.61 -19.65
C PRO A 3 -3.86 -0.65 -19.40
N ALA A 4 -4.41 -1.85 -19.66
CA ALA A 4 -3.69 -3.11 -19.51
C ALA A 4 -2.71 -3.40 -20.66
N SER A 5 -2.74 -2.60 -21.73
CA SER A 5 -1.87 -2.76 -22.90
C SER A 5 -1.60 -1.38 -23.53
N PRO A 6 -0.87 -0.49 -22.84
CA PRO A 6 -0.56 0.83 -23.36
C PRO A 6 0.20 0.70 -24.68
N GLN A 7 -0.17 1.52 -25.66
CA GLN A 7 0.53 1.59 -26.93
C GLN A 7 1.47 2.78 -26.91
N PHE A 8 2.73 2.56 -27.30
CA PHE A 8 3.66 3.66 -27.52
C PHE A 8 3.24 4.43 -28.76
N VAL A 9 2.99 5.73 -28.61
CA VAL A 9 2.50 6.61 -29.68
C VAL A 9 3.50 7.68 -30.12
N GLY A 10 4.56 7.90 -29.33
CA GLY A 10 5.63 8.86 -29.63
C GLY A 10 6.40 9.30 -28.39
N CYS A 11 7.37 10.18 -28.58
CA CYS A 11 8.20 10.75 -27.51
C CYS A 11 8.61 12.18 -27.86
N TYR A 12 8.70 13.05 -26.85
CA TYR A 12 9.27 14.38 -26.98
C TYR A 12 10.79 14.31 -26.73
N ASN A 13 11.59 14.55 -27.78
CA ASN A 13 13.04 14.28 -27.79
C ASN A 13 13.90 15.56 -27.89
N ASP A 14 13.60 16.59 -27.10
CA ASP A 14 14.43 17.81 -27.01
C ASP A 14 15.60 17.69 -26.01
N GLY A 15 15.93 16.46 -25.59
CA GLY A 15 17.00 16.15 -24.65
C GLY A 15 16.73 16.57 -23.21
N GLY A 16 17.48 16.00 -22.27
CA GLY A 16 17.43 16.33 -20.84
C GLY A 16 16.39 15.56 -20.03
N TYR A 17 16.58 15.55 -18.72
CA TYR A 17 15.70 14.90 -17.76
C TYR A 17 14.41 15.71 -17.54
N ILE A 18 13.27 15.00 -17.50
CA ILE A 18 11.99 15.53 -17.03
C ILE A 18 11.72 14.79 -15.73
N HIS A 19 11.65 15.54 -14.63
CA HIS A 19 11.41 14.96 -13.32
C HIS A 19 9.94 14.56 -13.19
N GLU A 20 9.07 15.52 -13.48
CA GLU A 20 7.64 15.30 -13.55
C GLU A 20 7.04 15.91 -14.81
N ASN A 21 6.00 15.25 -15.32
CA ASN A 21 5.23 15.73 -16.44
C ASN A 21 3.74 15.56 -16.17
N GLN A 22 2.99 16.64 -16.35
CA GLN A 22 1.55 16.62 -16.19
C GLN A 22 0.83 17.11 -17.44
N CYS A 23 -0.02 16.26 -18.02
CA CYS A 23 -0.75 16.56 -19.26
C CYS A 23 -2.26 16.67 -19.03
N PHE A 24 -2.87 17.66 -19.66
CA PHE A 24 -4.31 17.92 -19.60
C PHE A 24 -4.88 18.25 -20.96
N THR A 25 -6.17 18.00 -21.16
CA THR A 25 -6.91 18.77 -22.16
C THR A 25 -7.05 20.20 -21.66
N TYR A 26 -6.49 21.13 -22.41
CA TYR A 26 -6.47 22.53 -22.04
C TYR A 26 -7.82 23.19 -22.30
N HIS A 27 -8.32 23.94 -21.35
CA HIS A 27 -9.57 24.70 -21.36
C HIS A 27 -9.35 26.15 -20.90
N GLY A 28 -8.08 26.54 -20.70
CA GLY A 28 -7.71 27.88 -20.27
C GLY A 28 -7.85 28.93 -21.38
N PRO A 29 -7.48 30.18 -21.06
CA PRO A 29 -7.88 31.35 -21.84
C PRO A 29 -7.01 31.66 -23.06
N ASP A 30 -5.93 30.90 -23.30
CA ASP A 30 -5.03 31.20 -24.41
C ASP A 30 -5.71 31.05 -25.78
N ALA A 31 -5.73 32.16 -26.51
CA ALA A 31 -6.34 32.28 -27.82
C ALA A 31 -5.36 31.99 -28.96
N ASP A 32 -4.07 31.75 -28.67
CA ASP A 32 -3.03 31.56 -29.67
C ASP A 32 -2.09 30.42 -29.28
N CYS A 33 -2.12 29.32 -30.02
CA CYS A 33 -1.31 28.14 -29.76
C CYS A 33 -0.22 27.89 -30.81
N ASP A 34 0.17 28.93 -31.55
CA ASP A 34 1.25 28.86 -32.53
C ASP A 34 2.49 29.64 -32.04
N PRO A 35 3.58 28.95 -31.65
CA PRO A 35 4.79 29.61 -31.15
C PRO A 35 5.61 30.31 -32.25
N VAL A 36 5.29 30.09 -33.54
CA VAL A 36 6.08 30.54 -34.70
C VAL A 36 5.33 31.56 -35.56
N ALA A 37 4.00 31.45 -35.65
CA ALA A 37 3.14 32.35 -36.42
C ALA A 37 1.88 32.74 -35.63
N PRO A 38 1.97 33.78 -34.77
CA PRO A 38 0.87 34.21 -33.92
C PRO A 38 -0.43 34.41 -34.71
N GLY A 39 -1.50 33.74 -34.28
CA GLY A 39 -2.77 33.68 -34.99
C GLY A 39 -3.96 33.39 -34.08
N ASN A 40 -5.18 33.49 -34.61
CA ASN A 40 -6.42 33.31 -33.83
C ASN A 40 -6.76 31.82 -33.62
N GLN A 41 -5.78 31.00 -33.23
CA GLN A 41 -5.93 29.56 -33.01
C GLN A 41 -5.83 29.24 -31.52
N SER A 42 -6.98 29.13 -30.86
CA SER A 42 -7.02 28.84 -29.43
C SER A 42 -6.30 27.54 -29.06
N CYS A 43 -5.64 27.55 -27.89
CA CYS A 43 -5.12 26.35 -27.26
C CYS A 43 -6.23 25.47 -26.64
N ALA A 44 -7.45 26.00 -26.46
CA ALA A 44 -8.54 25.24 -25.86
C ALA A 44 -8.87 23.98 -26.69
N GLY A 45 -8.99 22.84 -26.00
CA GLY A 45 -9.19 21.51 -26.56
C GLY A 45 -7.91 20.75 -26.90
N ARG A 46 -6.73 21.38 -26.81
CA ARG A 46 -5.43 20.73 -27.05
C ARG A 46 -4.95 19.95 -25.84
N GLU A 47 -4.09 18.96 -26.05
CA GLU A 47 -3.42 18.26 -24.97
C GLU A 47 -2.11 18.99 -24.64
N ILE A 48 -2.06 19.67 -23.50
CA ILE A 48 -0.92 20.47 -23.06
C ILE A 48 -0.28 19.81 -21.84
N CYS A 49 1.05 19.68 -21.86
CA CYS A 49 1.84 19.16 -20.76
C CYS A 49 2.73 20.23 -20.12
N LEU A 50 2.78 20.20 -18.79
CA LEU A 50 3.74 20.91 -17.95
C LEU A 50 4.89 19.96 -17.62
N ALA A 51 6.08 20.22 -18.16
CA ALA A 51 7.25 19.37 -17.99
C ALA A 51 8.29 20.06 -17.11
N ALA A 52 8.38 19.62 -15.85
CA ALA A 52 9.33 20.12 -14.87
C ALA A 52 10.74 19.56 -15.15
N ARG A 53 11.68 20.45 -15.49
CA ARG A 53 13.06 20.08 -15.87
C ARG A 53 13.99 20.32 -14.71
N ALA A 54 13.92 19.46 -13.70
CA ALA A 54 14.66 19.61 -12.44
C ALA A 54 16.10 20.11 -12.57
N SER A 55 16.98 19.35 -13.23
CA SER A 55 18.40 19.68 -13.36
C SER A 55 18.70 20.78 -14.39
N ALA A 56 17.70 21.23 -15.14
CA ALA A 56 17.83 22.35 -16.09
C ALA A 56 17.13 23.61 -15.57
N HIS A 57 16.59 23.56 -14.34
CA HIS A 57 16.01 24.67 -13.59
C HIS A 57 14.96 25.47 -14.41
N ARG A 58 14.04 24.76 -15.06
CA ARG A 58 13.02 25.36 -15.93
C ARG A 58 11.76 24.51 -16.05
N LEU A 59 10.66 25.17 -16.45
CA LEU A 59 9.40 24.52 -16.81
C LEU A 59 9.18 24.63 -18.32
N ASP A 60 9.01 23.50 -19.00
CA ASP A 60 8.65 23.48 -20.42
C ASP A 60 7.13 23.30 -20.57
N ILE A 61 6.52 24.09 -21.47
CA ILE A 61 5.11 23.97 -21.87
C ILE A 61 5.06 23.30 -23.23
N ILE A 62 4.42 22.13 -23.31
CA ILE A 62 4.50 21.26 -24.50
C ILE A 62 3.08 20.94 -24.98
N ASP A 63 2.79 21.23 -26.24
CA ASP A 63 1.62 20.71 -26.93
C ASP A 63 1.90 19.29 -27.44
N VAL A 64 1.15 18.33 -26.92
CA VAL A 64 1.23 16.92 -27.28
C VAL A 64 0.01 16.46 -28.09
N SER A 65 -0.87 17.35 -28.55
CA SER A 65 -2.08 16.99 -29.31
C SER A 65 -1.80 16.10 -30.52
N ASN A 66 -0.61 16.26 -31.12
CA ASN A 66 -0.04 15.29 -32.04
C ASN A 66 1.04 14.46 -31.32
N HIS A 67 0.67 13.29 -30.80
CA HIS A 67 1.58 12.41 -30.05
C HIS A 67 2.85 12.02 -30.83
N ALA A 68 2.76 11.96 -32.16
CA ALA A 68 3.90 11.60 -33.01
C ALA A 68 4.88 12.76 -33.22
N ALA A 69 4.46 14.00 -32.98
CA ALA A 69 5.29 15.19 -33.10
C ALA A 69 4.92 16.24 -32.04
N PRO A 70 5.27 16.01 -30.76
CA PRO A 70 5.07 17.01 -29.71
C PRO A 70 5.86 18.29 -29.98
N VAL A 71 5.27 19.45 -29.65
CA VAL A 71 5.84 20.78 -29.91
C VAL A 71 5.95 21.55 -28.60
N ARG A 72 7.14 22.05 -28.26
CA ARG A 72 7.28 22.99 -27.14
C ARG A 72 6.77 24.37 -27.53
N LEU A 73 5.80 24.86 -26.78
CA LEU A 73 5.23 26.21 -26.90
C LEU A 73 6.15 27.24 -26.25
N SER A 74 6.57 26.99 -25.00
CA SER A 74 7.49 27.86 -24.28
C SER A 74 8.39 27.10 -23.31
N SER A 75 9.41 27.79 -22.82
CA SER A 75 10.29 27.33 -21.73
C SER A 75 10.49 28.48 -20.76
N LEU A 76 10.17 28.26 -19.49
CA LEU A 76 10.19 29.26 -18.44
C LEU A 76 11.33 28.99 -17.46
N GLN A 77 12.24 29.96 -17.34
CA GLN A 77 13.21 30.03 -16.26
C GLN A 77 12.78 31.06 -15.22
N TYR A 78 13.10 30.80 -13.96
CA TYR A 78 12.80 31.68 -12.85
C TYR A 78 13.99 31.75 -11.88
N ASN A 79 14.03 32.83 -11.10
CA ASN A 79 15.15 33.13 -10.21
C ASN A 79 15.19 32.17 -9.01
N SER A 80 16.39 31.94 -8.48
CA SER A 80 16.61 31.12 -7.28
C SER A 80 16.09 29.68 -7.38
N SER A 81 16.04 29.13 -8.59
CA SER A 81 15.66 27.74 -8.83
C SER A 81 16.72 26.76 -8.32
N GLY A 82 16.27 25.64 -7.75
CA GLY A 82 17.10 24.57 -7.19
C GLY A 82 16.88 23.25 -7.93
N TYR A 83 15.69 22.69 -7.85
CA TYR A 83 15.25 21.47 -8.50
C TYR A 83 13.78 21.62 -8.90
N THR A 84 13.52 22.15 -10.10
CA THR A 84 12.15 22.30 -10.63
C THR A 84 11.41 20.95 -10.61
N HIS A 85 10.48 20.77 -9.67
CA HIS A 85 10.02 19.46 -9.26
C HIS A 85 8.67 19.09 -9.85
N GLN A 86 7.60 19.76 -9.41
CA GLN A 86 6.22 19.49 -9.81
C GLN A 86 5.51 20.80 -10.17
N ALA A 87 4.68 20.76 -11.21
CA ALA A 87 3.84 21.88 -11.61
C ALA A 87 2.41 21.42 -11.88
N TRP A 88 1.42 22.24 -11.50
CA TRP A 88 0.00 21.92 -11.64
C TRP A 88 -0.79 23.16 -12.05
N PHE A 89 -1.76 23.01 -12.95
CA PHE A 89 -2.64 24.13 -13.35
C PHE A 89 -3.69 24.46 -12.29
N SER A 90 -4.08 25.73 -12.19
CA SER A 90 -5.37 26.10 -11.57
C SER A 90 -6.54 25.46 -12.34
N GLU A 91 -7.71 25.33 -11.73
CA GLU A 91 -8.89 24.71 -12.38
C GLU A 91 -9.33 25.44 -13.67
N ASP A 92 -9.13 26.76 -13.74
CA ASP A 92 -9.36 27.56 -14.95
C ASP A 92 -8.17 27.54 -15.94
N GLN A 93 -7.09 26.85 -15.58
CA GLN A 93 -5.83 26.72 -16.31
C GLN A 93 -5.22 28.05 -16.76
N ARG A 94 -5.54 29.13 -16.04
CA ARG A 94 -4.98 30.48 -16.22
C ARG A 94 -3.63 30.63 -15.54
N HIS A 95 -3.41 29.89 -14.44
CA HIS A 95 -2.20 29.96 -13.62
C HIS A 95 -1.59 28.58 -13.44
N ILE A 96 -0.29 28.54 -13.19
CA ILE A 96 0.46 27.33 -12.86
C ILE A 96 1.09 27.53 -11.48
N LEU A 97 0.91 26.55 -10.60
CA LEU A 97 1.61 26.47 -9.32
C LEU A 97 2.78 25.49 -9.47
N LEU A 98 3.92 25.79 -8.88
CA LEU A 98 5.12 24.98 -8.98
C LEU A 98 5.89 24.95 -7.66
N ASN A 99 6.37 23.77 -7.29
CA ASN A 99 7.30 23.55 -6.18
C ASN A 99 8.69 23.19 -6.73
N ASP A 100 9.72 23.65 -6.04
CA ASP A 100 11.14 23.56 -6.38
C ASP A 100 11.95 22.95 -5.22
N GLU A 101 12.09 21.62 -5.24
CA GLU A 101 12.45 20.76 -4.09
C GLU A 101 13.83 20.99 -3.44
N GLN A 102 14.64 21.93 -3.93
CA GLN A 102 15.98 22.18 -3.37
C GLN A 102 16.26 23.67 -3.13
N ASP A 103 15.31 24.56 -3.45
CA ASP A 103 15.58 25.99 -3.34
C ASP A 103 15.69 26.48 -1.89
N GLU A 104 15.03 25.82 -0.91
CA GLU A 104 15.16 26.18 0.50
C GLU A 104 16.53 25.81 1.08
N GLN A 105 17.08 24.64 0.69
CA GLN A 105 18.44 24.24 1.08
C GLN A 105 19.51 25.15 0.42
N ASN A 106 19.30 25.51 -0.84
CA ASN A 106 20.28 26.24 -1.65
C ASN A 106 20.28 27.75 -1.38
N SER A 107 19.10 28.33 -1.17
CA SER A 107 18.90 29.78 -1.08
C SER A 107 18.52 30.26 0.32
N GLY A 108 18.16 29.34 1.23
CA GLY A 108 17.90 29.65 2.65
C GLY A 108 16.62 30.47 2.90
N HIS A 109 15.67 30.45 1.95
CA HIS A 109 14.34 31.02 2.16
C HIS A 109 13.37 29.99 2.76
N PRO A 110 12.19 30.41 3.24
CA PRO A 110 11.14 29.48 3.68
C PRO A 110 10.62 28.61 2.52
N THR A 111 9.86 27.56 2.84
CA THR A 111 9.14 26.71 1.87
C THR A 111 8.38 27.57 0.85
N ARG A 112 8.52 27.32 -0.47
CA ARG A 112 8.08 28.28 -1.49
C ARG A 112 7.31 27.67 -2.66
N THR A 113 6.07 28.13 -2.84
CA THR A 113 5.29 27.78 -4.05
C THR A 113 5.34 28.91 -5.06
N TRP A 114 5.92 28.64 -6.23
CA TRP A 114 5.94 29.54 -7.38
C TRP A 114 4.58 29.61 -8.09
N ILE A 115 4.24 30.79 -8.59
CA ILE A 115 2.97 31.04 -9.29
C ILE A 115 3.25 31.75 -10.61
N PHE A 116 2.80 31.13 -11.70
CA PHE A 116 3.01 31.63 -13.06
C PHE A 116 1.68 31.97 -13.74
N ASP A 117 1.69 33.05 -14.50
CA ASP A 117 0.62 33.50 -15.38
C ASP A 117 0.77 32.78 -16.73
N ALA A 118 -0.24 31.96 -17.06
CA ALA A 118 -0.31 31.16 -18.29
C ALA A 118 -1.41 31.67 -19.24
N ALA A 119 -1.55 33.00 -19.40
CA ALA A 119 -2.53 33.57 -20.36
C ALA A 119 -2.13 33.30 -21.79
N ASN A 120 -0.82 33.20 -21.99
CA ASN A 120 -0.15 32.91 -23.23
C ASN A 120 0.84 31.76 -22.95
N LEU A 121 0.49 30.55 -23.38
CA LEU A 121 1.29 29.35 -23.26
C LEU A 121 2.56 29.39 -24.12
N ASN A 122 2.65 30.29 -25.11
CA ASN A 122 3.89 30.54 -25.86
C ASN A 122 4.85 31.47 -25.10
N ALA A 123 4.37 32.13 -24.04
CA ALA A 123 5.15 33.06 -23.23
C ALA A 123 4.61 33.13 -21.80
N VAL A 124 4.68 32.01 -21.06
CA VAL A 124 4.33 31.98 -19.64
C VAL A 124 5.24 32.94 -18.88
N THR A 125 4.67 33.70 -17.94
CA THR A 125 5.41 34.68 -17.13
C THR A 125 5.19 34.45 -15.64
N VAL A 126 6.10 34.96 -14.81
CA VAL A 126 5.88 35.03 -13.36
C VAL A 126 4.65 35.89 -13.04
N SER A 127 3.76 35.40 -12.17
CA SER A 127 2.56 36.15 -11.76
C SER A 127 2.92 37.42 -10.98
N GLY A 128 1.95 38.33 -10.85
CA GLY A 128 2.14 39.58 -10.12
C GLY A 128 2.46 39.39 -8.64
N GLY A 129 2.80 40.48 -7.95
CA GLY A 129 3.34 40.40 -6.59
C GLY A 129 4.80 39.99 -6.61
N ASN A 130 5.18 39.02 -5.79
CA ASN A 130 6.55 38.47 -5.76
C ASN A 130 6.75 37.31 -6.75
N GLY A 131 5.68 36.78 -7.35
CA GLY A 131 5.74 35.60 -8.22
C GLY A 131 5.71 34.26 -7.50
N TYR A 132 5.63 34.28 -6.18
CA TYR A 132 5.63 33.12 -5.32
C TYR A 132 4.92 33.43 -4.00
N PHE A 133 4.58 32.36 -3.27
CA PHE A 133 4.10 32.39 -1.90
C PHE A 133 5.13 31.72 -0.98
N ASP A 134 5.57 32.45 0.04
CA ASP A 134 6.41 31.89 1.12
C ASP A 134 5.52 31.38 2.25
N HIS A 135 5.69 30.12 2.63
CA HIS A 135 5.04 29.55 3.80
C HIS A 135 5.72 30.01 5.10
N ALA A 136 5.08 29.73 6.24
CA ALA A 136 5.67 29.96 7.56
C ALA A 136 6.73 28.91 7.94
N SER A 137 6.85 27.81 7.18
CA SER A 137 7.76 26.70 7.43
C SER A 137 9.08 26.88 6.68
N PRO A 138 10.22 26.41 7.21
CA PRO A 138 11.48 26.29 6.48
C PRO A 138 11.73 24.88 5.91
N ALA A 139 10.70 24.04 5.79
CA ALA A 139 10.83 22.70 5.22
C ALA A 139 11.02 22.76 3.69
N ILE A 140 11.36 21.63 3.08
CA ILE A 140 11.40 21.51 1.63
C ILE A 140 9.98 21.39 1.09
N ASP A 141 9.62 22.22 0.12
CA ASP A 141 8.41 22.06 -0.69
C ASP A 141 8.56 20.87 -1.66
N HIS A 142 7.46 20.18 -1.97
CA HIS A 142 7.56 18.97 -2.78
C HIS A 142 6.30 18.74 -3.61
N ASN A 143 5.49 17.72 -3.35
CA ASN A 143 4.35 17.41 -4.22
C ASN A 143 3.13 18.31 -3.92
N LEU A 144 2.60 18.99 -4.94
CA LEU A 144 1.38 19.81 -4.90
C LEU A 144 0.29 19.33 -5.88
N TYR A 145 -0.96 19.46 -5.44
CA TYR A 145 -2.15 19.14 -6.25
C TYR A 145 -3.21 20.22 -6.10
N VAL A 146 -3.68 20.80 -7.21
CA VAL A 146 -4.83 21.70 -7.18
C VAL A 146 -6.11 20.88 -7.29
N ARG A 147 -7.08 21.19 -6.40
CA ARG A 147 -8.46 20.71 -6.51
C ARG A 147 -9.42 21.80 -6.02
N GLY A 148 -10.29 22.26 -6.92
CA GLY A 148 -11.18 23.38 -6.64
C GLY A 148 -10.41 24.68 -6.37
N ASN A 149 -10.74 25.34 -5.27
CA ASN A 149 -10.09 26.59 -4.85
C ASN A 149 -8.94 26.35 -3.86
N PHE A 150 -8.38 25.14 -3.82
CA PHE A 150 -7.33 24.77 -2.89
C PHE A 150 -6.14 24.10 -3.61
N VAL A 151 -4.95 24.31 -3.05
CA VAL A 151 -3.76 23.51 -3.34
C VAL A 151 -3.40 22.68 -2.10
N PHE A 152 -3.09 21.40 -2.32
CA PHE A 152 -2.72 20.42 -1.30
C PHE A 152 -1.27 20.05 -1.51
N GLU A 153 -0.44 20.33 -0.51
CA GLU A 153 1.02 20.23 -0.63
C GLU A 153 1.57 19.27 0.42
N SER A 154 2.35 18.30 -0.02
CA SER A 154 3.19 17.48 0.84
C SER A 154 4.55 18.14 0.89
N ASN A 155 4.84 18.87 1.96
CA ASN A 155 6.09 19.60 2.12
C ASN A 155 6.95 18.89 3.17
N TYR A 156 7.52 17.73 2.81
CA TYR A 156 8.39 16.90 3.65
C TYR A 156 8.13 17.00 5.17
N LYS A 157 9.04 17.63 5.92
CA LYS A 157 8.98 17.77 7.38
C LYS A 157 7.88 18.71 7.88
N ALA A 158 7.26 19.49 7.02
CA ALA A 158 6.09 20.31 7.36
C ALA A 158 4.77 19.55 7.25
N GLY A 159 4.75 18.32 6.71
CA GLY A 159 3.54 17.53 6.58
C GLY A 159 2.61 18.00 5.45
N LEU A 160 1.32 17.67 5.57
CA LEU A 160 0.30 18.12 4.62
C LEU A 160 -0.07 19.58 4.91
N ARG A 161 0.04 20.43 3.90
CA ARG A 161 -0.37 21.83 3.90
C ARG A 161 -1.51 22.04 2.91
N ILE A 162 -2.51 22.83 3.29
CA ILE A 162 -3.68 23.10 2.47
C ILE A 162 -3.90 24.60 2.41
N LEU A 163 -3.83 25.16 1.21
CA LEU A 163 -3.90 26.59 0.99
C LEU A 163 -5.05 26.92 0.05
N ALA A 164 -5.80 27.97 0.38
CA ALA A 164 -6.78 28.57 -0.49
C ALA A 164 -6.09 29.45 -1.54
N LEU A 165 -6.54 29.32 -2.80
CA LEU A 165 -6.07 30.10 -3.94
C LEU A 165 -6.72 31.50 -3.92
N SER A 166 -6.30 32.37 -3.00
CA SER A 166 -7.02 33.61 -2.68
C SER A 166 -6.90 34.70 -3.77
N ASN A 167 -5.72 34.88 -4.39
CA ASN A 167 -5.53 35.75 -5.55
C ASN A 167 -4.23 35.41 -6.30
N LEU A 168 -4.32 34.46 -7.25
CA LEU A 168 -3.16 33.97 -8.00
C LEU A 168 -2.52 35.03 -8.91
N ALA A 169 -3.30 36.00 -9.42
CA ALA A 169 -2.76 37.09 -10.23
C ALA A 169 -1.79 38.01 -9.46
N GLN A 170 -1.80 37.94 -8.12
CA GLN A 170 -0.86 38.63 -7.23
C GLN A 170 -0.03 37.65 -6.37
N SER A 171 0.03 36.38 -6.77
CA SER A 171 0.74 35.31 -6.05
C SER A 171 0.32 35.15 -4.58
N GLN A 172 -0.97 35.35 -4.28
CA GLN A 172 -1.49 35.24 -2.93
C GLN A 172 -2.20 33.90 -2.71
N LEU A 173 -1.70 33.16 -1.72
CA LEU A 173 -2.31 31.96 -1.14
C LEU A 173 -2.63 32.22 0.33
N THR A 174 -3.48 31.38 0.94
CA THR A 174 -3.79 31.47 2.37
C THR A 174 -3.90 30.08 2.97
N GLU A 175 -3.03 29.73 3.92
CA GLU A 175 -3.12 28.45 4.63
C GLU A 175 -4.46 28.35 5.40
N VAL A 176 -5.24 27.32 5.08
CA VAL A 176 -6.58 27.06 5.64
C VAL A 176 -6.66 25.77 6.44
N GLY A 177 -5.60 24.95 6.38
CA GLY A 177 -5.45 23.75 7.18
C GLY A 177 -4.08 23.12 6.98
N TYR A 178 -3.63 22.41 8.00
CA TYR A 178 -2.44 21.57 7.92
C TYR A 178 -2.61 20.35 8.82
N PHE A 179 -1.82 19.32 8.55
CA PHE A 179 -1.62 18.21 9.48
C PHE A 179 -0.14 17.87 9.51
N ASP A 180 0.49 18.18 10.64
CA ASP A 180 1.91 17.95 10.85
C ASP A 180 2.17 16.46 11.08
N LEU A 181 2.79 15.85 10.08
CA LEU A 181 3.16 14.43 10.06
C LEU A 181 4.61 14.21 10.51
N PHE A 182 5.36 15.29 10.76
CA PHE A 182 6.72 15.24 11.30
C PHE A 182 6.92 16.27 12.43
N PRO A 183 6.24 16.15 13.58
CA PRO A 183 6.27 17.20 14.62
C PRO A 183 7.64 17.46 15.26
N ALA A 184 8.62 16.59 15.01
CA ALA A 184 9.96 16.68 15.59
C ALA A 184 10.81 17.80 14.98
N SER A 185 10.56 18.21 13.73
CA SER A 185 11.35 19.22 13.05
C SER A 185 10.62 19.77 11.83
N ASN A 186 10.93 21.00 11.42
CA ASN A 186 10.54 21.57 10.13
C ASN A 186 11.78 21.97 9.30
N SER A 187 12.97 21.44 9.61
CA SER A 187 14.20 21.72 8.87
C SER A 187 14.08 21.34 7.39
N ALA A 188 14.75 22.06 6.49
CA ALA A 188 14.84 21.71 5.07
C ALA A 188 15.61 20.39 4.85
N ASP A 189 14.90 19.27 4.86
CA ASP A 189 15.43 17.91 4.75
C ASP A 189 14.34 16.95 4.25
N PHE A 190 14.73 15.84 3.65
CA PHE A 190 13.89 14.99 2.79
C PHE A 190 13.06 13.95 3.54
N ASP A 191 12.99 13.95 4.88
CA ASP A 191 12.07 13.06 5.61
C ASP A 191 10.70 13.72 5.81
N GLY A 192 9.66 12.95 6.07
CA GLY A 192 8.29 13.45 6.24
C GLY A 192 7.37 13.00 5.10
N THR A 193 6.44 13.88 4.72
CA THR A 193 5.43 13.56 3.71
C THR A 193 6.02 13.56 2.30
N TRP A 194 5.93 12.42 1.64
CA TRP A 194 6.33 12.24 0.24
C TRP A 194 5.25 12.75 -0.71
N ASN A 195 3.98 12.40 -0.48
CA ASN A 195 2.91 12.67 -1.45
C ASN A 195 1.53 12.67 -0.77
N ASN A 196 0.54 13.28 -1.42
CA ASN A 196 -0.86 13.30 -1.04
C ASN A 196 -1.76 13.09 -2.27
N TYR A 197 -2.99 12.57 -2.10
CA TYR A 197 -3.92 12.43 -3.23
C TYR A 197 -5.30 12.99 -2.88
N PRO A 198 -5.63 14.23 -3.30
CA PRO A 198 -6.86 14.87 -2.86
C PRO A 198 -8.07 14.52 -3.72
N PHE A 199 -8.03 13.55 -4.64
CA PHE A 199 -9.08 13.35 -5.66
C PHE A 199 -10.11 12.26 -5.35
N PHE A 200 -10.02 11.57 -4.21
CA PHE A 200 -11.06 10.60 -3.86
C PHE A 200 -12.41 11.30 -3.60
N ALA A 201 -13.48 10.69 -4.12
CA ALA A 201 -14.85 11.15 -3.94
C ALA A 201 -15.34 11.09 -2.49
N SER A 202 -14.60 10.43 -1.59
CA SER A 202 -14.91 10.37 -0.16
C SER A 202 -14.46 11.62 0.61
N GLY A 203 -13.71 12.52 -0.03
CA GLY A 203 -13.01 13.64 0.61
C GLY A 203 -11.87 13.22 1.55
N VAL A 204 -11.52 11.92 1.57
CA VAL A 204 -10.34 11.42 2.29
C VAL A 204 -9.11 11.63 1.43
N ILE A 205 -8.07 12.19 2.03
CA ILE A 205 -6.77 12.46 1.45
C ILE A 205 -5.79 11.43 2.04
N PRO A 206 -5.42 10.37 1.30
CA PRO A 206 -4.25 9.59 1.66
C PRO A 206 -2.99 10.46 1.55
N VAL A 207 -2.15 10.40 2.57
CA VAL A 207 -0.85 11.06 2.63
C VAL A 207 0.20 10.02 2.96
N THR A 208 1.20 9.87 2.11
CA THR A 208 2.31 8.94 2.29
C THR A 208 3.46 9.64 2.97
N HIS A 209 4.00 9.02 4.01
CA HIS A 209 5.18 9.45 4.74
C HIS A 209 6.32 8.45 4.49
N LEU A 210 7.52 8.95 4.21
CA LEU A 210 8.69 8.12 3.90
C LEU A 210 9.01 7.09 4.99
N SER A 211 9.13 7.53 6.25
CA SER A 211 9.47 6.67 7.38
C SER A 211 8.29 6.16 8.22
N GLN A 212 7.08 6.73 8.08
CA GLN A 212 5.94 6.42 8.97
C GLN A 212 4.71 5.82 8.27
N GLY A 213 4.76 5.58 6.96
CA GLY A 213 3.71 4.86 6.22
C GLY A 213 2.56 5.74 5.72
N LEU A 214 1.31 5.23 5.78
CA LEU A 214 0.13 5.87 5.17
C LEU A 214 -0.82 6.48 6.21
N TYR A 215 -1.20 7.73 6.00
CA TYR A 215 -2.20 8.45 6.78
C TYR A 215 -3.43 8.73 5.94
N LEU A 216 -4.63 8.54 6.50
CA LEU A 216 -5.91 8.85 5.83
C LEU A 216 -6.56 10.04 6.53
N LEU A 217 -6.43 11.22 5.92
CA LEU A 217 -6.88 12.47 6.51
C LEU A 217 -8.21 12.93 5.89
N ARG A 218 -9.12 13.48 6.69
CA ARG A 218 -10.33 14.13 6.18
C ARG A 218 -10.42 15.54 6.76
N PRO A 219 -10.18 16.59 5.96
CA PRO A 219 -10.32 17.97 6.43
C PRO A 219 -11.77 18.26 6.84
N THR A 220 -11.97 18.85 8.03
CA THR A 220 -13.33 19.14 8.55
C THR A 220 -13.78 20.58 8.32
N ASN A 221 -12.84 21.50 8.06
CA ASN A 221 -13.09 22.95 8.06
C ASN A 221 -12.82 23.64 6.72
N LEU A 222 -12.40 22.90 5.69
CA LEU A 222 -12.22 23.46 4.33
C LEU A 222 -13.55 23.77 3.66
N CYS A 223 -14.58 23.02 4.05
CA CYS A 223 -15.92 23.15 3.55
C CYS A 223 -16.75 23.86 4.62
N SER A 224 -17.33 25.01 4.31
CA SER A 224 -18.51 25.46 5.06
C SER A 224 -19.54 24.34 4.93
N SER A 225 -19.92 23.72 6.05
CA SER A 225 -20.80 22.55 6.03
C SER A 225 -22.09 22.91 5.28
N SER A 226 -22.21 22.49 4.02
CA SER A 226 -23.47 22.63 3.30
C SER A 226 -24.49 21.82 4.09
N ALA A 227 -25.66 22.40 4.33
CA ALA A 227 -26.73 21.70 5.03
C ALA A 227 -27.02 20.39 4.29
N ALA A 228 -27.27 19.32 5.04
CA ALA A 228 -27.69 18.05 4.46
C ALA A 228 -28.95 18.27 3.60
N PRO A 229 -29.11 17.57 2.46
CA PRO A 229 -30.36 17.57 1.74
C PRO A 229 -31.53 17.26 2.66
N THR A 230 -32.64 17.96 2.47
CA THR A 230 -33.84 17.85 3.32
C THR A 230 -35.02 17.31 2.54
N ALA A 231 -36.11 17.01 3.22
CA ALA A 231 -37.36 16.55 2.62
C ALA A 231 -37.19 15.35 1.68
N LEU A 232 -36.22 14.46 1.98
CA LEU A 232 -36.05 13.22 1.25
C LEU A 232 -37.33 12.39 1.40
N THR A 233 -37.85 11.92 0.27
CA THR A 233 -38.98 10.99 0.19
C THR A 233 -38.59 9.81 -0.66
N ALA A 234 -39.11 8.63 -0.33
CA ALA A 234 -38.96 7.41 -1.10
C ALA A 234 -40.34 6.81 -1.34
N SER A 235 -40.73 6.69 -2.61
CA SER A 235 -42.05 6.20 -3.01
C SER A 235 -41.93 4.96 -3.88
N ALA A 236 -42.58 3.87 -3.48
CA ALA A 236 -42.67 2.67 -4.30
C ALA A 236 -43.58 2.95 -5.52
N ASN A 237 -42.99 3.05 -6.71
CA ASN A 237 -43.70 3.44 -7.94
C ASN A 237 -43.67 2.30 -8.98
N GLY A 238 -44.25 1.18 -8.59
CA GLY A 238 -44.30 -0.04 -9.39
C GLY A 238 -43.49 -1.20 -8.79
N ALA A 239 -43.43 -2.30 -9.54
CA ALA A 239 -42.59 -3.44 -9.20
C ALA A 239 -41.11 -3.05 -9.38
N ASN A 240 -40.28 -3.37 -8.40
CA ASN A 240 -38.83 -3.19 -8.46
C ASN A 240 -38.36 -1.73 -8.72
N ARG A 241 -39.19 -0.74 -8.34
CA ARG A 241 -38.90 0.69 -8.55
C ARG A 241 -39.23 1.52 -7.31
N ILE A 242 -38.25 2.32 -6.88
CA ILE A 242 -38.42 3.34 -5.83
C ILE A 242 -37.99 4.70 -6.39
N ASP A 243 -38.93 5.65 -6.41
CA ASP A 243 -38.66 7.02 -6.82
C ASP A 243 -38.30 7.87 -5.60
N LEU A 244 -37.16 8.54 -5.68
CA LEU A 244 -36.62 9.44 -4.67
C LEU A 244 -36.75 10.89 -5.12
N ALA A 245 -37.13 11.75 -4.20
CA ALA A 245 -37.12 13.20 -4.37
C ALA A 245 -36.67 13.87 -3.07
N TRP A 246 -35.90 14.95 -3.18
CA TRP A 246 -35.38 15.71 -2.05
C TRP A 246 -35.26 17.21 -2.38
N SER A 247 -34.82 17.98 -1.39
CA SER A 247 -34.45 19.39 -1.55
C SER A 247 -32.96 19.56 -1.26
N GLY A 248 -32.20 20.04 -2.23
CA GLY A 248 -30.80 20.45 -2.04
C GLY A 248 -30.66 21.87 -1.50
N SER A 249 -29.44 22.40 -1.49
CA SER A 249 -29.17 23.78 -1.03
C SER A 249 -29.67 24.86 -2.00
N GLY A 250 -29.88 24.49 -3.28
CA GLY A 250 -30.27 25.42 -4.35
C GLY A 250 -29.11 26.27 -4.89
N ALA A 251 -27.89 26.05 -4.42
CA ALA A 251 -26.72 26.74 -4.95
C ALA A 251 -26.38 26.25 -6.39
N PRO A 252 -25.86 27.13 -7.27
CA PRO A 252 -25.43 26.73 -8.61
C PRO A 252 -24.30 25.68 -8.59
N GLY A 253 -24.28 24.80 -9.59
CA GLY A 253 -23.21 23.82 -9.80
C GLY A 253 -23.20 22.66 -8.80
N ARG A 254 -24.27 22.46 -8.03
CA ARG A 254 -24.38 21.35 -7.08
C ARG A 254 -24.68 20.04 -7.80
N SER A 255 -24.17 18.94 -7.25
CA SER A 255 -24.54 17.60 -7.66
C SER A 255 -24.89 16.72 -6.46
N TYR A 256 -25.59 15.61 -6.67
CA TYR A 256 -26.05 14.73 -5.59
C TYR A 256 -25.52 13.32 -5.74
N SER A 257 -25.30 12.67 -4.59
CA SER A 257 -25.03 11.23 -4.51
C SER A 257 -26.11 10.54 -3.70
N VAL A 258 -26.53 9.37 -4.18
CA VAL A 258 -27.57 8.53 -3.57
C VAL A 258 -26.91 7.30 -2.99
N GLU A 259 -27.10 7.08 -1.70
CA GLU A 259 -26.71 5.84 -1.03
C GLU A 259 -27.95 5.04 -0.64
N ARG A 260 -27.84 3.71 -0.76
CA ARG A 260 -28.90 2.76 -0.43
C ARG A 260 -28.37 1.69 0.52
N ALA A 261 -29.17 1.33 1.51
CA ALA A 261 -28.95 0.19 2.40
C ALA A 261 -30.07 -0.84 2.22
N SER A 262 -29.72 -2.12 2.10
CA SER A 262 -30.69 -3.22 2.12
C SER A 262 -31.03 -3.58 3.57
N GLY A 263 -32.31 -3.82 3.87
CA GLY A 263 -32.78 -4.06 5.24
C GLY A 263 -33.14 -2.78 6.02
N GLY A 264 -33.33 -1.65 5.33
CA GLY A 264 -33.68 -0.37 5.93
C GLY A 264 -32.47 0.48 6.36
N CYS A 265 -32.74 1.55 7.09
CA CYS A 265 -31.77 2.57 7.53
C CYS A 265 -30.72 2.04 8.52
N ALA A 266 -30.96 0.88 9.14
CA ALA A 266 -29.98 0.21 9.99
C ALA A 266 -28.97 -0.64 9.20
N GLY A 267 -29.19 -0.84 7.90
CA GLY A 267 -28.30 -1.59 7.03
C GLY A 267 -27.04 -0.81 6.64
N SER A 268 -26.15 -1.48 5.93
CA SER A 268 -24.94 -0.87 5.38
C SER A 268 -25.26 -0.11 4.08
N PHE A 269 -24.98 1.19 4.08
CA PHE A 269 -25.17 2.04 2.90
C PHE A 269 -24.05 1.86 1.88
N ALA A 270 -24.44 1.80 0.60
CA ALA A 270 -23.54 1.83 -0.54
C ALA A 270 -24.05 2.82 -1.59
N PRO A 271 -23.16 3.51 -2.33
CA PRO A 271 -23.55 4.42 -3.39
C PRO A 271 -24.21 3.66 -4.55
N ILE A 272 -25.32 4.20 -5.05
CA ILE A 272 -26.03 3.68 -6.23
C ILE A 272 -26.15 4.70 -7.37
N ALA A 273 -25.89 5.97 -7.08
CA ALA A 273 -25.77 7.04 -8.06
C ALA A 273 -24.91 8.19 -7.51
N SER A 274 -24.24 8.92 -8.39
CA SER A 274 -23.43 10.10 -8.06
C SER A 274 -23.52 11.12 -9.19
N ALA A 275 -23.02 12.34 -8.94
CA ALA A 275 -23.01 13.44 -9.90
C ALA A 275 -24.38 13.79 -10.50
N LEU A 276 -25.47 13.55 -9.76
CA LEU A 276 -26.82 13.88 -10.22
C LEU A 276 -27.04 15.39 -10.20
N ALA A 277 -27.44 15.98 -11.32
CA ALA A 277 -27.70 17.43 -11.41
C ALA A 277 -29.09 17.82 -10.84
N THR A 278 -30.04 16.88 -10.79
CA THR A 278 -31.41 17.11 -10.35
C THR A 278 -31.68 16.47 -9.00
N PRO A 279 -32.53 17.07 -8.13
CA PRO A 279 -32.80 16.54 -6.81
C PRO A 279 -33.86 15.41 -6.82
N ALA A 280 -33.71 14.49 -7.77
CA ALA A 280 -34.57 13.33 -7.95
C ALA A 280 -33.77 12.17 -8.55
N PHE A 281 -34.16 10.95 -8.18
CA PHE A 281 -33.56 9.72 -8.69
C PHE A 281 -34.58 8.59 -8.71
N SER A 282 -34.57 7.77 -9.77
CA SER A 282 -35.41 6.58 -9.86
C SER A 282 -34.55 5.33 -9.69
N ASP A 283 -34.63 4.69 -8.53
CA ASP A 283 -33.97 3.42 -8.29
C ASP A 283 -34.77 2.29 -8.91
N THR A 284 -34.40 1.94 -10.14
CA THR A 284 -34.95 0.82 -10.91
C THR A 284 -34.21 -0.50 -10.66
N THR A 285 -33.24 -0.50 -9.73
CA THR A 285 -32.46 -1.68 -9.35
C THR A 285 -32.92 -2.28 -8.00
N ALA A 286 -33.92 -1.66 -7.36
CA ALA A 286 -34.49 -2.13 -6.10
C ALA A 286 -35.20 -3.47 -6.32
N SER A 287 -34.90 -4.48 -5.50
CA SER A 287 -35.61 -5.76 -5.51
C SER A 287 -36.98 -5.64 -4.86
N GLY A 288 -37.97 -6.34 -5.41
CA GLY A 288 -39.29 -6.53 -4.81
C GLY A 288 -39.19 -7.06 -3.38
N THR A 289 -40.16 -6.67 -2.55
CA THR A 289 -40.37 -7.07 -1.15
C THR A 289 -39.25 -6.74 -0.16
N VAL A 290 -38.15 -6.12 -0.62
CA VAL A 290 -37.05 -5.70 0.25
C VAL A 290 -37.30 -4.29 0.76
N ASN A 291 -37.09 -4.10 2.06
CA ASN A 291 -37.07 -2.77 2.66
C ASN A 291 -35.71 -2.13 2.42
N TYR A 292 -35.69 -0.93 1.83
CA TYR A 292 -34.48 -0.18 1.53
C TYR A 292 -34.44 1.11 2.32
N GLY A 293 -33.29 1.42 2.91
CA GLY A 293 -32.99 2.75 3.45
C GLY A 293 -32.27 3.59 2.39
N TYR A 294 -32.65 4.86 2.25
CA TYR A 294 -32.00 5.82 1.34
C TYR A 294 -31.54 7.05 2.09
N ARG A 295 -30.38 7.59 1.69
CA ARG A 295 -29.89 8.89 2.12
C ARG A 295 -29.14 9.58 0.98
N ILE A 296 -29.14 10.91 1.00
CA ILE A 296 -28.59 11.75 -0.06
C ILE A 296 -27.52 12.67 0.52
N SER A 297 -26.41 12.81 -0.19
CA SER A 297 -25.44 13.89 0.03
C SER A 297 -25.38 14.81 -1.19
N GLU A 298 -25.02 16.07 -0.95
CA GLU A 298 -24.81 17.08 -1.99
C GLU A 298 -23.32 17.42 -2.06
N THR A 299 -22.81 17.58 -3.27
CA THR A 299 -21.45 18.00 -3.57
C THR A 299 -21.47 19.40 -4.18
N ASP A 300 -20.48 20.22 -3.83
CA ASP A 300 -20.25 21.52 -4.44
C ASP A 300 -19.75 21.45 -5.89
N ALA A 301 -19.66 22.62 -6.53
CA ALA A 301 -19.22 22.74 -7.92
C ALA A 301 -17.77 22.29 -8.14
N SER A 302 -16.93 22.33 -7.10
CA SER A 302 -15.55 21.85 -7.17
C SER A 302 -15.44 20.32 -7.09
N GLY A 303 -16.52 19.63 -6.71
CA GLY A 303 -16.51 18.20 -6.46
C GLY A 303 -15.81 17.81 -5.15
N PHE A 304 -15.25 18.76 -4.39
CA PHE A 304 -14.44 18.50 -3.20
C PHE A 304 -15.27 18.50 -1.90
N CYS A 305 -16.25 19.39 -1.80
CA CYS A 305 -17.01 19.57 -0.58
C CYS A 305 -18.34 18.84 -0.62
N TYR A 306 -18.57 17.99 0.38
CA TYR A 306 -19.80 17.21 0.54
C TYR A 306 -20.57 17.69 1.78
N SER A 307 -21.90 17.71 1.69
CA SER A 307 -22.75 17.84 2.88
C SER A 307 -22.78 16.53 3.68
N ALA A 308 -23.18 16.63 4.95
CA ALA A 308 -23.63 15.45 5.67
C ALA A 308 -24.79 14.78 4.91
N ALA A 309 -24.90 13.45 5.00
CA ALA A 309 -26.03 12.76 4.41
C ALA A 309 -27.35 13.21 5.08
N SER A 310 -28.43 13.26 4.30
CA SER A 310 -29.78 13.51 4.78
C SER A 310 -30.18 12.49 5.86
N THR A 311 -31.22 12.82 6.64
CA THR A 311 -31.92 11.80 7.43
C THR A 311 -32.38 10.67 6.51
N CYS A 312 -32.14 9.43 6.93
CA CYS A 312 -32.53 8.29 6.13
C CYS A 312 -34.06 8.14 6.08
N VAL A 313 -34.57 7.71 4.93
CA VAL A 313 -35.96 7.27 4.76
C VAL A 313 -36.00 5.84 4.26
N GLU A 314 -37.05 5.11 4.61
CA GLU A 314 -37.24 3.74 4.17
C GLU A 314 -38.40 3.62 3.18
N ALA A 315 -38.25 2.72 2.22
CA ALA A 315 -39.35 2.28 1.38
C ALA A 315 -39.17 0.80 1.01
N SER A 316 -40.29 0.09 0.92
CA SER A 316 -40.35 -1.28 0.40
C SER A 316 -41.04 -1.27 -0.95
N THR A 317 -40.46 -1.92 -1.95
CA THR A 317 -41.07 -2.04 -3.28
C THR A 317 -41.84 -3.36 -3.42
N SER A 318 -42.73 -3.43 -4.41
CA SER A 318 -43.51 -4.63 -4.75
C SER A 318 -42.82 -5.42 -5.86
N GLY A 319 -43.36 -6.57 -6.25
CA GLY A 319 -42.80 -7.43 -7.31
C GLY A 319 -42.02 -8.63 -6.75
N SER A 320 -41.44 -9.42 -7.65
CA SER A 320 -40.63 -10.58 -7.28
C SER A 320 -39.33 -10.16 -6.60
N CYS A 321 -38.97 -10.85 -5.53
CA CYS A 321 -37.70 -10.62 -4.85
C CYS A 321 -36.54 -11.25 -5.63
N THR A 322 -35.56 -10.44 -5.97
CA THR A 322 -34.34 -10.80 -6.69
C THR A 322 -33.08 -10.34 -5.94
N ALA A 323 -33.22 -9.92 -4.67
CA ALA A 323 -32.09 -9.47 -3.86
C ALA A 323 -31.17 -10.62 -3.47
N ALA A 324 -29.87 -10.39 -3.64
CA ALA A 324 -28.84 -11.24 -3.06
C ALA A 324 -28.83 -11.11 -1.53
N PRO A 325 -28.45 -12.17 -0.80
CA PRO A 325 -28.34 -12.11 0.66
C PRO A 325 -27.20 -11.17 1.09
N ALA A 326 -27.30 -10.59 2.29
CA ALA A 326 -26.18 -9.90 2.90
C ALA A 326 -25.26 -10.90 3.59
N PHE A 327 -23.99 -10.93 3.21
CA PHE A 327 -23.03 -11.90 3.71
C PHE A 327 -21.67 -11.24 3.97
N ALA A 328 -21.11 -11.45 5.17
CA ALA A 328 -19.83 -10.89 5.56
C ALA A 328 -18.63 -11.59 4.88
N GLY A 329 -18.82 -12.80 4.36
CA GLY A 329 -17.79 -13.54 3.64
C GLY A 329 -17.03 -14.51 4.52
N LEU A 330 -15.91 -15.01 3.99
CA LEU A 330 -15.09 -16.00 4.68
C LEU A 330 -14.40 -15.41 5.91
N ALA A 331 -14.56 -16.04 7.07
CA ALA A 331 -13.96 -15.58 8.32
C ALA A 331 -12.57 -16.18 8.55
N SER A 332 -12.40 -17.48 8.29
CA SER A 332 -11.16 -18.23 8.54
C SER A 332 -10.84 -19.25 7.45
N ALA A 333 -9.55 -19.46 7.22
CA ALA A 333 -9.00 -20.60 6.51
C ALA A 333 -7.81 -21.12 7.33
N VAL A 334 -7.88 -22.35 7.81
CA VAL A 334 -6.89 -22.91 8.75
C VAL A 334 -6.46 -24.28 8.27
N ASN A 335 -5.15 -24.48 8.12
CA ASN A 335 -4.60 -25.80 7.85
C ASN A 335 -4.79 -26.70 9.09
N ALA A 336 -5.46 -27.84 8.90
CA ALA A 336 -5.74 -28.78 9.98
C ALA A 336 -4.51 -29.59 10.43
N GLY A 337 -3.41 -29.56 9.67
CA GLY A 337 -2.19 -30.32 9.99
C GLY A 337 -2.43 -31.83 9.93
N LEU A 338 -3.24 -32.27 8.97
CA LEU A 338 -3.58 -33.69 8.75
C LEU A 338 -2.88 -34.18 7.49
N THR A 339 -2.55 -35.47 7.45
CA THR A 339 -2.00 -36.13 6.25
C THR A 339 -2.86 -35.93 5.01
N SER A 340 -4.17 -35.69 5.16
CA SER A 340 -5.11 -35.39 4.09
C SER A 340 -5.03 -33.97 3.52
N CYS A 341 -4.07 -33.12 3.94
CA CYS A 341 -3.95 -31.74 3.46
C CYS A 341 -5.17 -30.86 3.76
N GLN A 342 -5.97 -31.23 4.76
CA GLN A 342 -7.26 -30.59 5.02
C GLN A 342 -7.10 -29.12 5.43
N ILE A 343 -7.80 -28.23 4.72
CA ILE A 343 -8.01 -26.83 5.14
C ILE A 343 -9.44 -26.66 5.63
N ASN A 344 -9.59 -26.21 6.86
CA ASN A 344 -10.87 -25.91 7.49
C ASN A 344 -11.26 -24.45 7.22
N LEU A 345 -12.42 -24.27 6.58
CA LEU A 345 -13.00 -22.97 6.29
C LEU A 345 -14.20 -22.69 7.21
N GLY A 346 -14.34 -21.45 7.65
CA GLY A 346 -15.47 -21.01 8.48
C GLY A 346 -15.95 -19.60 8.15
N TRP A 347 -17.26 -19.35 8.29
CA TRP A 347 -17.90 -18.06 8.01
C TRP A 347 -19.15 -17.83 8.88
N PRO A 348 -19.68 -16.59 9.00
CA PRO A 348 -20.96 -16.33 9.66
C PRO A 348 -22.15 -16.66 8.75
N ALA A 349 -23.37 -16.72 9.29
CA ALA A 349 -24.57 -16.91 8.46
C ALA A 349 -24.86 -15.68 7.57
N ALA A 350 -25.32 -15.92 6.34
CA ALA A 350 -25.85 -14.88 5.46
C ALA A 350 -27.30 -14.52 5.85
N THR A 351 -27.63 -13.24 5.75
CA THR A 351 -28.98 -12.71 5.97
C THR A 351 -29.72 -12.64 4.65
N SER A 352 -30.76 -13.47 4.49
CA SER A 352 -31.65 -13.43 3.33
C SER A 352 -32.63 -12.26 3.41
N PHE A 353 -32.90 -11.64 2.27
CA PHE A 353 -33.97 -10.66 2.11
C PHE A 353 -35.21 -11.22 1.39
N CYS A 354 -35.08 -12.35 0.69
CA CYS A 354 -36.16 -12.97 -0.07
C CYS A 354 -36.84 -14.14 0.65
N GLY A 355 -36.40 -14.46 1.87
CA GLY A 355 -37.02 -15.47 2.75
C GLY A 355 -36.50 -16.89 2.54
N GLY A 356 -35.63 -17.14 1.56
CA GLY A 356 -34.93 -18.42 1.40
C GLY A 356 -33.77 -18.56 2.40
N PRO A 357 -33.45 -19.77 2.89
CA PRO A 357 -32.19 -19.95 3.63
C PRO A 357 -30.99 -19.62 2.73
N GLY A 358 -29.93 -19.07 3.32
CA GLY A 358 -28.67 -18.87 2.60
C GLY A 358 -28.00 -20.21 2.27
N SER A 359 -27.52 -20.34 1.04
CA SER A 359 -26.68 -21.46 0.58
C SER A 359 -25.31 -20.95 0.15
N TYR A 360 -24.23 -21.70 0.37
CA TYR A 360 -22.87 -21.22 0.12
C TYR A 360 -22.17 -21.99 -1.00
N SER A 361 -21.36 -21.26 -1.75
CA SER A 361 -20.40 -21.79 -2.72
C SER A 361 -18.99 -21.40 -2.30
N VAL A 362 -18.08 -22.37 -2.35
CA VAL A 362 -16.67 -22.20 -1.99
C VAL A 362 -15.84 -22.21 -3.26
N TYR A 363 -14.99 -21.20 -3.41
CA TYR A 363 -14.08 -21.05 -4.54
C TYR A 363 -12.64 -21.02 -4.03
N ARG A 364 -11.73 -21.62 -4.81
CA ARG A 364 -10.30 -21.70 -4.50
C ARG A 364 -9.46 -21.27 -5.69
N GLY A 365 -8.45 -20.45 -5.48
CA GLY A 365 -7.45 -20.12 -6.50
C GLY A 365 -6.02 -20.17 -5.97
N ASP A 366 -5.06 -20.23 -6.89
CA ASP A 366 -3.63 -20.31 -6.59
C ASP A 366 -2.97 -18.92 -6.48
N THR A 367 -3.72 -17.85 -6.78
CA THR A 367 -3.29 -16.46 -6.65
C THR A 367 -4.32 -15.67 -5.86
N ASP A 368 -3.89 -14.65 -5.12
CA ASP A 368 -4.81 -13.78 -4.36
C ASP A 368 -5.81 -13.07 -5.29
N SER A 369 -5.42 -12.79 -6.53
CA SER A 369 -6.24 -12.07 -7.51
C SER A 369 -7.28 -12.93 -8.23
N PHE A 370 -7.45 -14.21 -7.90
CA PHE A 370 -8.39 -15.08 -8.61
C PHE A 370 -9.84 -14.54 -8.54
N VAL A 371 -10.61 -14.79 -9.61
CA VAL A 371 -12.02 -14.41 -9.71
C VAL A 371 -12.90 -15.64 -9.50
N PRO A 372 -13.86 -15.62 -8.54
CA PRO A 372 -14.81 -16.72 -8.35
C PRO A 372 -15.61 -17.05 -9.62
N ALA A 373 -15.48 -18.27 -10.12
CA ALA A 373 -16.10 -18.75 -11.35
C ALA A 373 -16.38 -20.27 -11.27
N PRO A 374 -17.20 -20.85 -12.18
CA PRO A 374 -17.44 -22.30 -12.17
C PRO A 374 -16.18 -23.15 -12.26
N GLY A 375 -15.14 -22.70 -12.98
CA GLY A 375 -13.89 -23.45 -13.13
C GLY A 375 -13.04 -23.57 -11.86
N ASN A 376 -13.32 -22.78 -10.83
CA ASN A 376 -12.58 -22.79 -9.56
C ASN A 376 -13.50 -22.93 -8.34
N ARG A 377 -14.73 -23.38 -8.55
CA ARG A 377 -15.69 -23.70 -7.51
C ARG A 377 -15.47 -25.13 -7.03
N ILE A 378 -15.17 -25.29 -5.74
CA ILE A 378 -14.86 -26.59 -5.13
C ILE A 378 -16.03 -27.15 -4.30
N ALA A 379 -17.01 -26.32 -3.96
CA ALA A 379 -18.26 -26.74 -3.34
C ALA A 379 -19.40 -25.76 -3.65
N GLU A 380 -20.63 -26.25 -3.64
CA GLU A 380 -21.85 -25.45 -3.82
C GLU A 380 -23.02 -26.05 -3.03
N GLY A 381 -24.06 -25.25 -2.80
CA GLY A 381 -25.28 -25.70 -2.13
C GLY A 381 -25.11 -26.02 -0.63
N LEU A 382 -24.03 -25.55 0.00
CA LEU A 382 -23.76 -25.80 1.41
C LEU A 382 -24.78 -25.04 2.28
N LEU A 383 -25.36 -25.71 3.27
CA LEU A 383 -26.29 -25.10 4.23
C LEU A 383 -25.60 -24.75 5.56
N GLY A 384 -24.52 -25.45 5.89
CA GLY A 384 -23.67 -25.17 7.05
C GLY A 384 -22.72 -24.00 6.81
N GLN A 385 -22.12 -23.47 7.87
CA GLN A 385 -21.19 -22.35 7.81
C GLN A 385 -19.70 -22.75 7.87
N SER A 386 -19.41 -23.98 7.43
CA SER A 386 -18.06 -24.51 7.36
C SER A 386 -17.89 -25.44 6.16
N PHE A 387 -16.64 -25.60 5.73
CA PHE A 387 -16.25 -26.55 4.69
C PHE A 387 -14.84 -27.08 4.95
N GLU A 388 -14.64 -28.37 4.68
CA GLU A 388 -13.34 -29.05 4.79
C GLU A 388 -12.78 -29.29 3.38
N ASP A 389 -11.81 -28.48 2.96
CA ASP A 389 -11.12 -28.71 1.69
C ASP A 389 -10.01 -29.74 1.87
N ARG A 390 -10.27 -30.99 1.46
CA ARG A 390 -9.29 -32.10 1.45
C ARG A 390 -8.60 -32.28 0.10
N THR A 391 -8.79 -31.34 -0.83
CA THR A 391 -8.27 -31.42 -2.20
C THR A 391 -7.15 -30.42 -2.47
N ALA A 392 -6.73 -29.68 -1.43
CA ALA A 392 -5.62 -28.75 -1.51
C ALA A 392 -4.29 -29.51 -1.68
N VAL A 393 -3.37 -28.92 -2.44
CA VAL A 393 -2.07 -29.54 -2.75
C VAL A 393 -1.06 -29.21 -1.66
N ASN A 394 -0.27 -30.20 -1.25
CA ASN A 394 0.78 -30.02 -0.25
C ASN A 394 1.77 -28.92 -0.61
N GLY A 395 2.04 -28.01 0.34
CA GLY A 395 2.94 -26.87 0.17
C GLY A 395 2.36 -25.73 -0.65
N ALA A 396 1.15 -25.86 -1.20
CA ALA A 396 0.53 -24.79 -1.97
C ALA A 396 -0.16 -23.78 -1.04
N LEU A 397 0.08 -22.49 -1.29
CA LEU A 397 -0.71 -21.41 -0.71
C LEU A 397 -2.02 -21.30 -1.48
N ASN A 398 -3.13 -21.58 -0.81
CA ASN A 398 -4.46 -21.57 -1.42
C ASN A 398 -5.21 -20.33 -0.96
N TYR A 399 -5.90 -19.67 -1.88
CA TYR A 399 -6.75 -18.51 -1.61
C TYR A 399 -8.21 -18.92 -1.76
N TYR A 400 -9.04 -18.53 -0.79
CA TYR A 400 -10.45 -18.92 -0.72
C TYR A 400 -11.37 -17.72 -0.69
N VAL A 401 -12.49 -17.84 -1.40
CA VAL A 401 -13.64 -16.94 -1.32
C VAL A 401 -14.89 -17.79 -1.13
N VAL A 402 -15.78 -17.34 -0.26
CA VAL A 402 -17.12 -17.93 -0.11
C VAL A 402 -18.15 -16.91 -0.57
N ARG A 403 -19.12 -17.35 -1.36
CA ARG A 403 -20.29 -16.55 -1.77
C ARG A 403 -21.56 -17.25 -1.31
N ALA A 404 -22.50 -16.47 -0.78
CA ALA A 404 -23.83 -16.90 -0.41
C ALA A 404 -24.85 -16.60 -1.53
N SER A 405 -25.81 -17.51 -1.68
CA SER A 405 -26.96 -17.37 -2.57
C SER A 405 -28.23 -17.54 -1.77
N ASP A 406 -29.24 -16.75 -2.08
CA ASP A 406 -30.58 -16.94 -1.54
C ASP A 406 -31.27 -18.10 -2.27
N ALA A 407 -31.70 -19.12 -1.53
CA ALA A 407 -32.29 -20.32 -2.13
C ALA A 407 -33.67 -20.09 -2.80
N SER A 408 -34.35 -18.98 -2.51
CA SER A 408 -35.67 -18.67 -3.08
C SER A 408 -35.57 -17.89 -4.39
N SER A 409 -34.66 -16.91 -4.46
CA SER A 409 -34.46 -16.07 -5.64
C SER A 409 -33.35 -16.56 -6.56
N GLY A 410 -32.44 -17.40 -6.05
CA GLY A 410 -31.20 -17.80 -6.73
C GLY A 410 -30.16 -16.68 -6.81
N ALA A 411 -30.43 -15.50 -6.24
CA ALA A 411 -29.53 -14.36 -6.28
C ALA A 411 -28.32 -14.59 -5.38
N GLN A 412 -27.12 -14.29 -5.90
CA GLN A 412 -25.84 -14.51 -5.22
C GLN A 412 -25.19 -13.17 -4.87
N ASP A 413 -24.61 -13.05 -3.68
CA ASP A 413 -23.90 -11.84 -3.25
C ASP A 413 -22.62 -11.58 -4.06
N SER A 414 -22.04 -10.40 -3.94
CA SER A 414 -20.78 -10.02 -4.61
C SER A 414 -19.55 -10.07 -3.68
N ASN A 415 -19.57 -10.88 -2.63
CA ASN A 415 -18.52 -10.93 -1.63
C ASN A 415 -17.22 -11.50 -2.22
N LEU A 416 -16.11 -10.83 -1.90
CA LEU A 416 -14.75 -11.17 -2.31
C LEU A 416 -13.76 -11.18 -1.13
N VAL A 417 -14.26 -11.32 0.10
CA VAL A 417 -13.42 -11.43 1.30
C VAL A 417 -12.61 -12.72 1.17
N ARG A 418 -11.29 -12.53 1.12
CA ARG A 418 -10.32 -13.60 0.92
C ARG A 418 -9.68 -14.03 2.23
N ARG A 419 -9.43 -15.32 2.35
CA ARG A 419 -8.50 -15.90 3.31
C ARG A 419 -7.60 -16.86 2.57
N SER A 420 -6.39 -17.04 3.09
CA SER A 420 -5.46 -18.02 2.55
C SER A 420 -4.95 -18.95 3.64
N ALA A 421 -4.57 -20.14 3.23
CA ALA A 421 -3.87 -21.10 4.06
C ALA A 421 -2.95 -21.94 3.18
N MET A 422 -1.76 -22.25 3.69
CA MET A 422 -0.87 -23.23 3.06
C MET A 422 -1.27 -24.62 3.51
N ALA A 423 -1.59 -25.51 2.57
CA ALA A 423 -1.95 -26.89 2.90
C ALA A 423 -0.69 -27.69 3.20
N SER A 424 -0.68 -28.42 4.31
CA SER A 424 0.42 -29.33 4.64
C SER A 424 -0.05 -30.50 5.48
N GLY A 425 0.77 -31.54 5.50
CA GLY A 425 0.59 -32.71 6.34
C GLY A 425 0.77 -32.40 7.82
N SER A 426 0.60 -33.44 8.64
CA SER A 426 0.96 -33.40 10.06
C SER A 426 2.42 -33.05 10.26
N VAL A 427 2.72 -32.38 11.36
CA VAL A 427 4.09 -32.01 11.72
C VAL A 427 4.96 -33.26 11.87
N VAL A 428 6.13 -33.25 11.23
CA VAL A 428 7.11 -34.34 11.27
C VAL A 428 8.48 -33.85 11.71
N ASP A 429 9.34 -34.77 12.13
CA ASP A 429 10.76 -34.52 12.35
C ASP A 429 11.47 -34.31 10.99
N GLY A 430 12.10 -33.16 10.78
CA GLY A 430 12.77 -32.80 9.54
C GLY A 430 13.79 -31.68 9.70
N ASN A 431 14.13 -31.00 8.60
CA ASN A 431 15.12 -29.92 8.61
C ASN A 431 14.45 -28.60 8.21
N PHE A 432 14.69 -27.54 8.98
CA PHE A 432 14.41 -26.17 8.55
C PHE A 432 15.58 -25.68 7.69
N VAL A 433 15.31 -25.11 6.52
CA VAL A 433 16.33 -24.58 5.61
C VAL A 433 15.97 -23.20 5.09
N SER A 434 16.97 -22.34 4.89
CA SER A 434 16.82 -21.04 4.22
C SER A 434 18.17 -20.55 3.67
N GLY A 435 18.25 -20.30 2.36
CA GLY A 435 19.40 -19.73 1.65
C GLY A 435 19.10 -18.35 1.06
N ALA A 436 18.12 -17.62 1.61
CA ALA A 436 17.65 -16.33 1.09
C ALA A 436 17.07 -16.37 -0.34
N GLU A 437 16.64 -17.56 -0.80
CA GLU A 437 16.08 -17.74 -2.13
C GLU A 437 14.59 -17.38 -2.23
N ILE A 438 14.03 -17.36 -3.44
CA ILE A 438 12.65 -16.94 -3.72
C ILE A 438 11.84 -18.17 -3.36
N GLY A 439 10.96 -18.02 -2.38
CA GLY A 439 10.19 -19.13 -1.83
C GLY A 439 10.80 -19.76 -0.58
N ASP A 440 12.02 -19.37 -0.19
CA ASP A 440 12.55 -19.73 1.13
C ASP A 440 11.78 -19.01 2.24
N PRO A 441 11.78 -19.54 3.47
CA PRO A 441 11.28 -18.82 4.63
C PRO A 441 11.95 -17.45 4.73
N ILE A 442 11.12 -16.39 4.72
CA ILE A 442 11.56 -15.03 4.98
C ILE A 442 11.97 -14.97 6.46
N LEU A 443 13.20 -14.54 6.71
CA LEU A 443 13.67 -14.20 8.05
C LEU A 443 13.40 -12.71 8.29
N ASP A 444 13.22 -12.31 9.55
CA ASP A 444 12.92 -10.93 9.97
C ASP A 444 11.52 -10.40 9.58
N THR A 445 10.49 -11.18 9.91
CA THR A 445 9.04 -10.88 9.73
C THR A 445 8.41 -10.10 10.90
N GLY A 446 9.15 -9.88 11.99
CA GLY A 446 8.70 -9.15 13.17
C GLY A 446 9.20 -7.71 13.14
N ALA A 447 8.40 -6.75 13.61
CA ALA A 447 8.78 -5.34 13.73
C ALA A 447 10.21 -5.19 14.28
N ALA A 448 11.05 -4.48 13.52
CA ALA A 448 12.47 -4.30 13.79
C ALA A 448 12.78 -4.07 15.29
N PRO A 449 13.83 -4.71 15.85
CA PRO A 449 14.32 -4.33 17.16
C PRO A 449 14.64 -2.83 17.17
N LYS A 450 14.13 -2.10 18.16
CA LYS A 450 14.33 -0.67 18.34
C LYS A 450 15.81 -0.29 18.21
N ILE A 451 16.14 0.54 17.22
CA ILE A 451 17.46 1.13 17.05
C ILE A 451 17.53 2.41 17.92
N ASP A 452 18.62 2.53 18.68
CA ASP A 452 19.05 3.74 19.41
C ASP A 452 19.21 4.92 18.42
N PRO A 453 18.60 6.10 18.66
CA PRO A 453 18.50 7.13 17.65
C PRO A 453 19.78 7.95 17.55
N LYS A 454 20.73 7.48 16.74
CA LYS A 454 21.75 8.35 16.14
C LYS A 454 22.16 7.84 14.75
N ALA A 455 21.64 8.54 13.74
CA ALA A 455 22.02 8.52 12.31
C ALA A 455 21.88 7.16 11.59
N ALA A 456 20.78 6.96 10.88
CA ALA A 456 20.61 5.84 9.96
C ALA A 456 20.59 6.33 8.49
N PRO A 457 21.34 5.72 7.57
CA PRO A 457 21.05 5.73 6.14
C PRO A 457 19.90 4.74 5.82
N ASP A 458 19.28 4.89 4.65
CA ASP A 458 17.99 4.33 4.19
C ASP A 458 17.78 2.80 4.23
N HIS A 459 18.73 2.00 4.74
CA HIS A 459 18.59 0.54 4.91
C HIS A 459 19.37 0.03 6.14
N ALA A 460 18.88 0.33 7.35
CA ALA A 460 19.53 -0.04 8.62
C ALA A 460 19.16 -1.46 9.11
N GLY A 461 19.46 -2.50 8.34
CA GLY A 461 19.14 -3.88 8.71
C GLY A 461 19.72 -4.95 7.81
N TRP A 462 19.56 -6.21 8.25
CA TRP A 462 19.85 -7.36 7.39
C TRP A 462 18.90 -7.37 6.19
N HIS A 463 19.41 -7.73 5.03
CA HIS A 463 18.63 -7.83 3.80
C HIS A 463 19.20 -8.90 2.87
N VAL A 464 18.48 -9.21 1.81
CA VAL A 464 18.91 -10.18 0.81
C VAL A 464 19.84 -9.50 -0.20
N SER A 465 21.01 -10.09 -0.44
CA SER A 465 22.01 -9.59 -1.37
C SER A 465 22.25 -10.58 -2.50
N SER A 466 22.48 -10.06 -3.72
CA SER A 466 22.99 -10.83 -4.87
C SER A 466 24.47 -10.56 -5.13
N GLY A 467 25.11 -9.72 -4.31
CA GLY A 467 26.52 -9.33 -4.49
C GLY A 467 27.52 -10.43 -4.08
N ARG A 468 27.15 -11.25 -3.09
CA ARG A 468 27.94 -12.40 -2.63
C ARG A 468 27.00 -13.47 -2.09
N PHE A 469 27.16 -14.70 -2.54
CA PHE A 469 26.40 -15.88 -2.09
C PHE A 469 27.28 -17.13 -2.19
N HIS A 470 26.92 -18.20 -1.49
CA HIS A 470 27.62 -19.48 -1.51
C HIS A 470 26.97 -20.45 -2.49
N GLN A 471 25.68 -20.75 -2.31
CA GLN A 471 24.86 -21.50 -3.28
C GLN A 471 23.70 -20.62 -3.76
N GLY A 472 23.02 -21.05 -4.83
CA GLY A 472 21.90 -20.28 -5.39
C GLY A 472 22.36 -19.00 -6.09
N LEU A 473 21.64 -17.91 -5.85
CA LEU A 473 21.82 -16.57 -6.43
C LEU A 473 21.86 -15.46 -5.37
N ARG A 474 21.58 -15.77 -4.10
CA ARG A 474 21.43 -14.78 -3.02
C ARG A 474 21.97 -15.28 -1.68
N SER A 475 22.19 -14.35 -0.76
CA SER A 475 22.43 -14.64 0.65
C SER A 475 21.81 -13.57 1.54
N PHE A 476 21.78 -13.79 2.84
CA PHE A 476 21.53 -12.72 3.81
C PHE A 476 22.79 -11.89 4.02
N PHE A 477 22.62 -10.57 4.11
CA PHE A 477 23.69 -9.60 4.24
C PHE A 477 23.32 -8.55 5.31
N SER A 478 24.23 -8.26 6.23
CA SER A 478 23.99 -7.39 7.39
C SER A 478 23.84 -5.91 7.09
N THR A 479 24.02 -5.46 5.85
CA THR A 479 24.40 -4.08 5.49
C THR A 479 25.80 -3.68 5.98
N SER A 480 26.27 -2.49 5.57
CA SER A 480 27.57 -1.91 5.90
C SER A 480 27.40 -0.44 6.28
N SER A 481 27.55 -0.11 7.57
CA SER A 481 27.54 1.25 8.10
C SER A 481 28.17 1.27 9.50
N SER A 482 28.55 2.45 9.96
CA SER A 482 29.05 2.69 11.31
C SER A 482 27.89 2.69 12.32
N ALA A 483 28.20 2.35 13.56
CA ALA A 483 27.32 2.35 14.73
C ALA A 483 26.06 1.46 14.59
N LEU A 484 26.17 0.33 13.90
CA LEU A 484 25.07 -0.61 13.73
C LEU A 484 24.94 -1.57 14.92
N CYS A 485 23.70 -1.99 15.18
CA CYS A 485 23.38 -3.16 16.00
C CYS A 485 22.13 -3.81 15.42
N VAL A 486 22.32 -4.74 14.49
CA VAL A 486 21.26 -5.34 13.67
C VAL A 486 21.25 -6.85 13.84
N SER A 487 20.10 -7.50 13.67
CA SER A 487 19.98 -8.95 13.83
C SER A 487 19.07 -9.55 12.77
N LEU A 488 19.54 -10.62 12.12
CA LEU A 488 18.72 -11.49 11.28
C LEU A 488 18.08 -12.52 12.20
N VAL A 489 16.75 -12.60 12.25
CA VAL A 489 16.04 -13.45 13.22
C VAL A 489 15.10 -14.41 12.51
N THR A 490 15.12 -15.69 12.91
CA THR A 490 14.13 -16.67 12.43
C THR A 490 12.77 -16.45 13.07
N GLU A 491 11.72 -16.94 12.39
CA GLU A 491 10.48 -17.26 13.08
C GLU A 491 10.70 -18.30 14.19
N ALA A 492 9.69 -18.49 15.03
CA ALA A 492 9.73 -19.51 16.07
C ALA A 492 9.75 -20.91 15.44
N ILE A 493 10.77 -21.71 15.75
CA ILE A 493 10.97 -23.08 15.26
C ILE A 493 10.93 -24.04 16.44
N THR A 494 10.05 -25.04 16.41
CA THR A 494 10.02 -26.09 17.44
C THR A 494 11.01 -27.20 17.10
N LEU A 495 11.86 -27.58 18.05
CA LEU A 495 12.79 -28.70 17.89
C LEU A 495 12.13 -30.02 18.28
N THR A 496 12.43 -31.09 17.56
CA THR A 496 11.88 -32.42 17.83
C THR A 496 12.38 -32.94 19.19
N PRO A 497 11.48 -33.40 20.09
CA PRO A 497 11.87 -33.96 21.38
C PRO A 497 12.81 -35.16 21.24
N ALA A 498 13.76 -35.29 22.17
CA ALA A 498 14.72 -36.39 22.25
C ALA A 498 15.64 -36.58 21.02
N GLN A 499 15.73 -35.59 20.13
CA GLN A 499 16.68 -35.56 19.03
C GLN A 499 17.83 -34.58 19.31
N ALA A 500 18.98 -34.82 18.68
CA ALA A 500 20.15 -33.95 18.78
C ALA A 500 20.16 -32.96 17.60
N ALA A 501 19.40 -31.86 17.73
CA ALA A 501 19.33 -30.81 16.73
C ALA A 501 20.70 -30.12 16.53
N GLN A 502 21.02 -29.77 15.29
CA GLN A 502 22.25 -29.07 14.91
C GLN A 502 21.92 -27.92 13.95
N LEU A 503 22.42 -26.73 14.27
CA LEU A 503 22.40 -25.59 13.36
C LEU A 503 23.67 -25.61 12.49
N ARG A 504 23.50 -25.47 11.18
CA ARG A 504 24.57 -25.25 10.21
C ARG A 504 24.23 -24.04 9.36
N PHE A 505 25.26 -23.31 8.95
CA PHE A 505 25.13 -22.21 7.99
C PHE A 505 26.49 -21.92 7.37
N TRP A 506 26.49 -21.33 6.19
CA TRP A 506 27.67 -20.79 5.53
C TRP A 506 27.80 -19.31 5.84
N THR A 507 29.03 -18.84 6.01
CA THR A 507 29.27 -17.43 6.30
C THR A 507 30.59 -16.92 5.73
N ALA A 508 30.59 -15.65 5.32
CA ALA A 508 31.74 -14.86 4.90
C ALA A 508 31.58 -13.45 5.48
N TRP A 509 32.67 -12.78 5.80
CA TRP A 509 32.62 -11.45 6.42
C TRP A 509 33.83 -10.59 6.10
N ASP A 510 33.62 -9.28 6.09
CA ASP A 510 34.67 -8.27 6.11
C ASP A 510 34.28 -7.18 7.10
N MET A 511 34.99 -7.14 8.22
CA MET A 511 34.65 -6.33 9.39
C MET A 511 35.92 -5.69 9.95
N GLN A 512 35.80 -4.55 10.64
CA GLN A 512 36.94 -3.99 11.36
C GLN A 512 37.41 -4.94 12.47
N ALA A 513 38.64 -5.41 12.37
CA ALA A 513 39.18 -6.42 13.29
C ALA A 513 39.17 -5.97 14.75
N SER A 514 38.50 -6.75 15.61
CA SER A 514 38.35 -6.56 17.06
C SER A 514 37.49 -5.39 17.53
N PHE A 515 36.86 -4.66 16.62
CA PHE A 515 35.92 -3.57 16.90
C PHE A 515 34.51 -3.97 16.47
N ASP A 516 34.38 -4.43 15.22
CA ASP A 516 33.13 -4.91 14.66
C ASP A 516 33.05 -6.43 14.82
N GLY A 517 31.83 -6.96 14.93
CA GLY A 517 31.70 -8.39 14.85
C GLY A 517 30.28 -8.94 14.77
N GLY A 518 30.24 -10.25 14.52
CA GLY A 518 29.04 -11.05 14.43
C GLY A 518 29.00 -12.17 15.46
N ILE A 519 27.83 -12.40 16.07
CA ILE A 519 27.56 -13.58 16.92
C ILE A 519 26.25 -14.26 16.52
N VAL A 520 26.14 -15.54 16.87
CA VAL A 520 24.89 -16.32 16.76
C VAL A 520 24.28 -16.47 18.14
N GLU A 521 22.96 -16.30 18.23
CA GLU A 521 22.21 -16.39 19.48
C GLU A 521 20.95 -17.24 19.33
N ILE A 522 20.45 -17.73 20.46
CA ILE A 522 19.18 -18.47 20.56
C ILE A 522 18.28 -17.87 21.62
N SER A 523 16.98 -17.84 21.37
CA SER A 523 15.95 -17.46 22.33
C SER A 523 14.94 -18.58 22.50
N THR A 524 14.55 -18.86 23.74
CA THR A 524 13.50 -19.84 24.10
C THR A 524 12.23 -19.15 24.63
N ASN A 525 12.18 -17.82 24.54
CA ASN A 525 11.10 -16.98 25.06
C ASN A 525 10.71 -15.88 24.06
N ASP A 526 10.58 -16.29 22.79
CA ASP A 526 10.09 -15.44 21.70
C ASP A 526 10.87 -14.13 21.51
N GLY A 527 12.19 -14.17 21.73
CA GLY A 527 13.09 -13.04 21.53
C GLY A 527 13.20 -12.07 22.71
N LEU A 528 12.51 -12.33 23.84
CA LEU A 528 12.62 -11.49 25.05
C LEU A 528 14.02 -11.53 25.66
N SER A 529 14.72 -12.67 25.56
CA SER A 529 16.12 -12.80 25.94
C SER A 529 16.87 -13.75 25.01
N TRP A 530 18.19 -13.53 24.88
CA TRP A 530 19.06 -14.23 23.95
C TRP A 530 20.26 -14.86 24.68
N THR A 531 20.61 -16.08 24.28
CA THR A 531 21.79 -16.81 24.75
C THR A 531 22.76 -16.98 23.59
N ARG A 532 24.02 -16.54 23.76
CA ARG A 532 25.04 -16.70 22.72
C ARG A 532 25.38 -18.17 22.49
N LEU A 533 25.34 -18.58 21.24
CA LEU A 533 25.77 -19.88 20.76
C LEU A 533 27.24 -19.83 20.30
N THR A 534 27.96 -20.95 20.43
CA THR A 534 29.38 -21.05 20.04
C THR A 534 29.54 -22.09 18.92
N PRO A 535 30.03 -21.69 17.73
CA PRO A 535 30.38 -22.61 16.66
C PRO A 535 31.39 -23.68 17.09
N ALA A 536 31.29 -24.87 16.50
CA ALA A 536 32.34 -25.88 16.58
C ALA A 536 33.66 -25.28 16.09
N GLY A 537 34.72 -25.44 16.89
CA GLY A 537 36.01 -24.77 16.67
C GLY A 537 36.11 -23.34 17.23
N GLY A 538 35.02 -22.81 17.81
CA GLY A 538 34.97 -21.48 18.42
C GLY A 538 34.82 -20.33 17.40
N TYR A 539 34.73 -19.12 17.93
CA TYR A 539 34.81 -17.89 17.13
C TYR A 539 36.26 -17.60 16.74
N PRO A 540 36.52 -17.00 15.55
CA PRO A 540 37.86 -16.77 15.05
C PRO A 540 38.63 -15.65 15.79
N GLY A 541 37.93 -14.79 16.53
CA GLY A 541 38.52 -13.71 17.31
C GLY A 541 37.58 -13.23 18.42
N SER A 542 37.91 -12.08 19.00
CA SER A 542 37.11 -11.42 20.03
C SER A 542 37.06 -9.93 19.81
N ILE A 543 35.95 -9.31 20.20
CA ILE A 543 35.85 -7.86 20.36
C ILE A 543 36.73 -7.47 21.53
N THR A 544 37.71 -6.61 21.31
CA THR A 544 38.62 -6.14 22.37
C THR A 544 38.57 -4.63 22.58
N ASN A 545 37.81 -3.92 21.73
CA ASN A 545 37.62 -2.49 21.86
C ASN A 545 36.21 -2.15 22.35
N SER A 546 36.07 -1.03 23.06
CA SER A 546 34.80 -0.59 23.67
C SER A 546 33.94 0.28 22.76
N GLY A 547 34.32 0.43 21.48
CA GLY A 547 33.57 1.23 20.51
C GLY A 547 32.26 0.59 20.05
N ASN A 548 32.12 -0.72 20.16
CA ASN A 548 30.91 -1.45 19.78
C ASN A 548 29.81 -1.26 20.83
N THR A 549 28.75 -0.55 20.48
CA THR A 549 27.62 -0.25 21.38
C THR A 549 26.56 -1.34 21.39
N CYS A 550 26.71 -2.38 20.57
CA CYS A 550 25.73 -3.46 20.49
C CYS A 550 25.82 -4.36 21.73
N ALA A 551 24.72 -4.44 22.49
CA ALA A 551 24.72 -5.06 23.84
C ALA A 551 25.24 -6.51 23.89
N GLY A 552 25.11 -7.28 22.80
CA GLY A 552 25.63 -8.65 22.70
C GLY A 552 27.13 -8.76 22.37
N LEU A 553 27.80 -7.65 22.06
CA LEU A 553 29.18 -7.59 21.53
C LEU A 553 30.10 -6.72 22.41
N ALA A 554 29.92 -6.75 23.72
CA ALA A 554 30.78 -6.02 24.65
C ALA A 554 32.25 -6.48 24.60
N ASN A 555 33.17 -5.65 25.09
CA ASN A 555 34.60 -5.96 25.18
C ASN A 555 34.84 -7.32 25.87
N GLY A 556 35.64 -8.17 25.22
CA GLY A 556 35.96 -9.54 25.63
C GLY A 556 35.10 -10.61 24.96
N THR A 557 34.11 -10.23 24.15
CA THR A 557 33.19 -11.17 23.50
C THR A 557 33.84 -11.89 22.32
N PRO A 558 33.95 -13.23 22.33
CA PRO A 558 34.31 -14.00 21.14
C PRO A 558 33.28 -13.79 20.03
N ALA A 559 33.74 -13.46 18.82
CA ALA A 559 32.90 -13.08 17.69
C ALA A 559 33.57 -13.39 16.35
N PHE A 560 32.78 -13.45 15.28
CA PHE A 560 33.30 -13.26 13.92
C PHE A 560 33.78 -11.82 13.82
N THR A 561 35.05 -11.60 13.50
CA THR A 561 35.64 -10.27 13.39
C THR A 561 36.83 -10.31 12.43
N GLY A 562 37.28 -9.17 11.94
CA GLY A 562 38.29 -9.05 10.90
C GLY A 562 37.76 -9.45 9.52
N THR A 563 38.64 -9.85 8.61
CA THR A 563 38.28 -10.15 7.22
C THR A 563 38.45 -11.63 6.91
N ASN A 564 37.38 -12.29 6.48
CA ASN A 564 37.42 -13.59 5.82
C ASN A 564 36.27 -13.73 4.82
N LEU A 565 36.55 -13.37 3.57
CA LEU A 565 35.60 -13.42 2.46
C LEU A 565 35.54 -14.79 1.76
N SER A 566 36.28 -15.79 2.27
CA SER A 566 36.15 -17.18 1.80
C SER A 566 35.06 -17.87 2.61
N TRP A 567 33.97 -18.29 1.95
CA TRP A 567 32.85 -18.97 2.60
C TRP A 567 33.27 -20.12 3.50
N GLN A 568 32.82 -20.09 4.75
CA GLN A 568 33.08 -21.10 5.77
C GLN A 568 31.76 -21.68 6.28
N GLN A 569 31.65 -23.00 6.35
CA GLN A 569 30.55 -23.63 7.07
C GLN A 569 30.80 -23.58 8.58
N LYS A 570 29.76 -23.23 9.34
CA LYS A 570 29.75 -23.26 10.80
C LYS A 570 28.67 -24.22 11.26
N SER A 571 28.93 -24.89 12.38
CA SER A 571 28.01 -25.87 12.98
C SER A 571 27.91 -25.64 14.48
N ILE A 572 26.71 -25.72 15.05
CA ILE A 572 26.43 -25.51 16.47
C ILE A 572 25.51 -26.64 16.96
N ASP A 573 25.90 -27.30 18.05
CA ASP A 573 25.06 -28.30 18.72
C ASP A 573 23.95 -27.61 19.52
N LEU A 574 22.70 -27.99 19.25
CA LEU A 574 21.50 -27.49 19.91
C LEU A 574 20.74 -28.61 20.64
N SER A 575 21.37 -29.76 20.89
CA SER A 575 20.78 -30.90 21.60
C SER A 575 20.18 -30.54 22.97
N ALA A 576 20.74 -29.54 23.67
CA ALA A 576 20.22 -29.02 24.93
C ALA A 576 18.83 -28.36 24.82
N TYR A 577 18.38 -28.01 23.62
CA TYR A 577 17.11 -27.34 23.34
C TYR A 577 16.06 -28.31 22.76
N ALA A 578 16.32 -29.61 22.74
CA ALA A 578 15.38 -30.61 22.21
C ALA A 578 13.98 -30.48 22.83
N GLY A 579 12.94 -30.45 21.98
CA GLY A 579 11.54 -30.27 22.40
C GLY A 579 11.13 -28.83 22.72
N GLN A 580 12.04 -27.85 22.65
CA GLN A 580 11.72 -26.44 22.89
C GLN A 580 11.40 -25.72 21.59
N THR A 581 10.58 -24.67 21.68
CA THR A 581 10.40 -23.68 20.61
C THR A 581 11.44 -22.59 20.75
N VAL A 582 12.20 -22.36 19.68
CA VAL A 582 13.37 -21.47 19.68
C VAL A 582 13.32 -20.47 18.53
N LYS A 583 13.94 -19.31 18.72
CA LYS A 583 14.34 -18.40 17.63
C LYS A 583 15.85 -18.35 17.56
N LEU A 584 16.40 -18.29 16.35
CA LEU A 584 17.83 -18.12 16.12
C LEU A 584 18.09 -16.71 15.60
N ALA A 585 19.20 -16.11 16.00
CA ALA A 585 19.60 -14.79 15.54
C ALA A 585 21.07 -14.73 15.13
N TRP A 586 21.35 -14.00 14.05
CA TRP A 586 22.69 -13.56 13.66
C TRP A 586 22.80 -12.07 13.93
N ARG A 587 23.49 -11.70 15.02
CA ARG A 587 23.65 -10.31 15.44
C ARG A 587 24.96 -9.76 14.91
N TYR A 588 24.88 -8.65 14.19
CA TYR A 588 26.02 -7.85 13.74
C TYR A 588 26.05 -6.52 14.48
N GLY A 589 27.23 -6.09 14.90
CA GLY A 589 27.42 -4.74 15.44
C GLY A 589 28.73 -4.13 14.97
N SER A 590 28.68 -2.83 14.68
CA SER A 590 29.85 -2.03 14.29
C SER A 590 30.09 -0.86 15.23
N ASP A 591 31.33 -0.41 15.31
CA ASP A 591 31.70 0.79 16.06
C ASP A 591 31.43 2.08 15.25
N ALA A 592 31.79 3.25 15.79
CA ALA A 592 31.46 4.53 15.17
C ALA A 592 32.31 4.90 13.92
N SER A 593 33.22 4.04 13.44
CA SER A 593 34.10 4.37 12.31
C SER A 593 34.66 3.15 11.57
N ILE A 594 34.97 3.32 10.28
CA ILE A 594 35.50 2.28 9.37
C ILE A 594 34.42 1.29 8.97
N ASP A 595 33.85 1.53 7.79
CA ASP A 595 32.83 0.66 7.20
C ASP A 595 33.48 -0.29 6.21
N ASN A 596 33.60 -1.57 6.60
CA ASN A 596 33.96 -2.67 5.70
C ASN A 596 32.71 -3.33 5.09
N GLU A 597 32.86 -4.34 4.23
CA GLU A 597 31.71 -4.91 3.49
C GLU A 597 30.59 -5.46 4.40
N GLY A 598 30.86 -5.87 5.64
CA GLY A 598 29.88 -6.39 6.60
C GLY A 598 29.84 -7.92 6.69
N TRP A 599 28.68 -8.49 7.05
CA TRP A 599 28.50 -9.93 7.32
C TRP A 599 27.52 -10.60 6.36
N TYR A 600 27.92 -11.73 5.78
CA TYR A 600 27.09 -12.58 4.94
C TYR A 600 26.80 -13.93 5.62
N VAL A 601 25.54 -14.37 5.54
CA VAL A 601 25.04 -15.66 6.03
C VAL A 601 24.22 -16.31 4.93
N ASP A 602 24.44 -17.60 4.70
CA ASP A 602 23.80 -18.34 3.63
C ASP A 602 23.59 -19.81 4.04
N ASP A 603 22.76 -20.54 3.27
CA ASP A 603 22.56 -21.99 3.41
C ASP A 603 22.32 -22.43 4.87
N ILE A 604 21.39 -21.75 5.55
CA ILE A 604 21.01 -22.07 6.93
C ILE A 604 20.27 -23.42 6.92
N GLU A 605 20.72 -24.36 7.75
CA GLU A 605 20.06 -25.65 8.00
C GLU A 605 19.97 -25.87 9.52
N LEU A 606 18.77 -26.15 10.02
CA LEU A 606 18.54 -26.60 11.39
C LEU A 606 17.93 -28.00 11.35
N THR A 607 18.70 -29.00 11.77
CA THR A 607 18.26 -30.40 11.78
C THR A 607 17.32 -30.67 12.94
N HIS A 608 16.45 -31.67 12.76
CA HIS A 608 15.46 -32.09 13.75
C HIS A 608 14.54 -30.96 14.22
N ALA A 609 14.11 -30.13 13.27
CA ALA A 609 13.03 -29.19 13.44
C ALA A 609 11.68 -29.87 13.14
N GLN A 610 10.66 -29.48 13.88
CA GLN A 610 9.28 -29.79 13.57
C GLN A 610 8.85 -28.98 12.35
N VAL A 611 8.77 -29.65 11.21
CA VAL A 611 8.39 -29.04 9.93
C VAL A 611 7.03 -29.57 9.47
N ALA A 612 6.39 -28.79 8.61
CA ALA A 612 5.19 -29.22 7.91
C ALA A 612 5.45 -30.52 7.14
N GLY A 613 4.74 -31.59 7.48
CA GLY A 613 4.87 -32.85 6.77
C GLY A 613 4.26 -32.80 5.37
N VAL A 614 4.56 -33.83 4.58
CA VAL A 614 3.93 -34.07 3.29
C VAL A 614 2.55 -34.67 3.49
N CYS A 615 1.58 -34.17 2.72
CA CYS A 615 0.28 -34.82 2.62
C CYS A 615 0.40 -36.16 1.91
N SER A 616 -0.34 -37.16 2.40
CA SER A 616 -0.52 -38.44 1.75
C SER A 616 -1.99 -38.63 1.46
N SER A 617 -2.34 -39.10 0.26
CA SER A 617 -3.66 -39.64 0.01
C SER A 617 -3.80 -40.90 0.86
N GLU A 618 -4.66 -40.89 1.89
CA GLU A 618 -5.24 -42.15 2.32
C GLU A 618 -6.05 -42.67 1.12
N ASP A 619 -5.66 -43.82 0.59
CA ASP A 619 -6.44 -44.52 -0.43
C ASP A 619 -7.86 -44.68 0.12
N ILE A 620 -8.82 -44.12 -0.61
CA ILE A 620 -10.26 -44.17 -0.33
C ILE A 620 -10.85 -45.61 -0.42
N HIS A 621 -10.00 -46.64 -0.44
CA HIS A 621 -10.37 -48.04 -0.62
C HIS A 621 -10.46 -48.85 0.68
N ALA A 622 -10.62 -48.19 1.83
CA ALA A 622 -11.02 -48.87 3.08
C ALA A 622 -12.55 -48.86 3.27
N ASP A 623 -13.33 -49.06 2.21
CA ASP A 623 -14.79 -49.19 2.29
C ASP A 623 -15.26 -50.66 2.41
N GLY A 624 -14.43 -51.60 2.86
CA GLY A 624 -14.90 -52.88 3.43
C GLY A 624 -15.89 -53.72 2.59
N PHE A 625 -15.94 -53.53 1.27
CA PHE A 625 -16.93 -54.15 0.37
C PHE A 625 -16.36 -55.23 -0.56
N GLU A 626 -15.32 -55.95 -0.14
CA GLU A 626 -14.95 -57.22 -0.80
C GLU A 626 -15.89 -58.35 -0.37
N GLY A 627 -17.17 -58.18 -0.71
CA GLY A 627 -18.22 -59.17 -0.62
C GLY A 627 -18.21 -60.08 -1.85
N ALA A 628 -17.90 -61.35 -1.60
CA ALA A 628 -18.41 -62.54 -2.28
C ALA A 628 -18.91 -62.38 -3.74
N VAL A 629 -18.13 -62.92 -4.69
CA VAL A 629 -18.68 -63.48 -5.92
C VAL A 629 -18.46 -65.00 -5.88
N GLY A 630 -19.56 -65.74 -5.99
CA GLY A 630 -19.67 -67.16 -5.67
C GLY A 630 -19.23 -68.15 -6.76
N ASN A 631 -19.29 -69.42 -6.37
CA ASN A 631 -19.60 -70.57 -7.22
C ASN A 631 -21.08 -70.93 -7.04
#